data_AF-Q28T70-F1
#
_entry.id   AF-Q28T70-F1
#
_cell.length_a   1.000
_cell.length_b   1.000
_cell.length_c   1.000
_cell.angle_alpha   90.00
_cell.angle_beta   90.00
_cell.angle_gamma   90.00
#
_symmetry.space_group_name_H-M   'P 1'
#
loop_
_entity.id
_entity.type
_entity.pdbx_description
1 polymer ?
#
loop_
_entity_poly.entity_id
_entity_poly.type
_entity_poly.pdbx_seq_one_letter_code
_entity_poly.pdbx_strand_id
1 'polypeptide(L)'
;MFRPLFCAAALALATPISAQSTEALAMMAAIEGLGCTVTSDNEAALLQALDMSTAALETVGNELLDAGIIQVRDNTLVMTGGACAGVTEAAAPAPATLVATMIALRDNGCTVSEAGADALLSPLGPREVIMGHLRDLDDTNFVHISRDLGGVVTAERVCSASDEVIASFASQVADMLELPELSRLGFVASRPGARMLFVEWIAAQGCEIAHADSTQGMQHLGFENTLASVVVPLLDGGVLESGATGLVLPADLCAGSAADRQVAVAALPPEDAASE
;
A
#
# COMPACT_ATOMS: atom_id res chain seq x y z
N MET A 1 -2.59 -69.82 0.03
CA MET A 1 -1.87 -68.64 -0.51
C MET A 1 -2.91 -67.61 -0.87
N PHE A 2 -2.87 -66.45 -0.22
CA PHE A 2 -3.86 -65.37 -0.29
C PHE A 2 -3.12 -64.11 -0.77
N ARG A 3 -3.49 -63.56 -1.94
CA ARG A 3 -3.24 -62.18 -2.41
C ARG A 3 -3.78 -61.98 -3.84
N PRO A 4 -4.08 -60.75 -4.30
CA PRO A 4 -5.41 -60.16 -4.23
C PRO A 4 -5.94 -59.65 -5.60
N LEU A 5 -7.22 -59.29 -5.61
CA LEU A 5 -7.88 -58.51 -6.66
C LEU A 5 -7.14 -57.20 -6.94
N PHE A 6 -6.90 -56.91 -8.22
CA PHE A 6 -6.57 -55.58 -8.72
C PHE A 6 -7.40 -55.24 -9.95
N CYS A 7 -7.81 -53.97 -9.99
CA CYS A 7 -8.24 -53.21 -11.17
C CYS A 7 -9.63 -53.50 -11.76
N ALA A 8 -10.67 -53.03 -11.06
CA ALA A 8 -11.76 -52.34 -11.74
C ALA A 8 -11.36 -50.86 -11.85
N ALA A 9 -10.96 -50.43 -13.05
CA ALA A 9 -10.78 -49.02 -13.37
C ALA A 9 -12.16 -48.36 -13.44
N ALA A 10 -12.63 -47.83 -12.32
CA ALA A 10 -13.61 -46.75 -12.34
C ALA A 10 -12.84 -45.46 -12.67
N LEU A 11 -12.91 -45.06 -13.94
CA LEU A 11 -12.65 -43.68 -14.33
C LEU A 11 -13.69 -42.82 -13.61
N ALA A 12 -13.33 -42.33 -12.42
CA ALA A 12 -13.99 -41.20 -11.81
C ALA A 12 -13.76 -40.01 -12.75
N LEU A 13 -14.81 -39.61 -13.45
CA LEU A 13 -14.88 -38.31 -14.09
C LEU A 13 -14.70 -37.28 -12.96
N ALA A 14 -13.50 -36.71 -12.88
CA ALA A 14 -13.28 -35.50 -12.11
C ALA A 14 -14.14 -34.41 -12.76
N THR A 15 -15.32 -34.17 -12.20
CA THR A 15 -16.12 -33.00 -12.50
C THR A 15 -15.30 -31.76 -12.14
N PRO A 16 -15.15 -30.78 -13.04
CA PRO A 16 -14.57 -29.49 -12.65
C PRO A 16 -15.47 -28.87 -11.57
N ILE A 17 -14.86 -28.56 -10.43
CA ILE A 17 -15.45 -27.86 -9.30
C ILE A 17 -15.97 -26.50 -9.78
N SER A 18 -17.27 -26.22 -9.58
CA SER A 18 -17.87 -24.87 -9.46
C SER A 18 -19.36 -25.00 -9.16
N ALA A 19 -19.70 -25.42 -7.95
CA ALA A 19 -21.04 -25.20 -7.40
C ALA A 19 -20.86 -24.69 -5.96
N GLN A 20 -20.16 -23.57 -5.83
CA GLN A 20 -20.19 -22.82 -4.58
C GLN A 20 -21.55 -22.14 -4.50
N SER A 21 -22.20 -22.23 -3.35
CA SER A 21 -23.46 -21.53 -3.11
C SER A 21 -23.29 -20.01 -3.30
N THR A 22 -24.38 -19.29 -3.57
CA THR A 22 -24.32 -17.82 -3.72
C THR A 22 -23.84 -17.19 -2.41
N GLU A 23 -24.21 -17.83 -1.31
CA GLU A 23 -23.84 -17.53 0.05
C GLU A 23 -22.35 -17.82 0.32
N ALA A 24 -21.79 -18.90 -0.23
CA ALA A 24 -20.35 -19.17 -0.18
C ALA A 24 -19.54 -18.10 -0.92
N LEU A 25 -20.00 -17.66 -2.10
CA LEU A 25 -19.36 -16.56 -2.83
C LEU A 25 -19.45 -15.23 -2.06
N ALA A 26 -20.58 -14.97 -1.40
CA ALA A 26 -20.74 -13.78 -0.56
C ALA A 26 -19.82 -13.82 0.67
N MET A 27 -19.70 -14.99 1.32
CA MET A 27 -18.80 -15.18 2.45
C MET A 27 -17.33 -15.01 2.05
N MET A 28 -16.92 -15.54 0.89
CA MET A 28 -15.58 -15.29 0.36
C MET A 28 -15.32 -13.80 0.13
N ALA A 29 -16.22 -13.10 -0.57
CA ALA A 29 -16.06 -11.67 -0.84
C ALA A 29 -16.00 -10.84 0.46
N ALA A 30 -16.76 -11.23 1.49
CA ALA A 30 -16.70 -10.59 2.80
C ALA A 30 -15.36 -10.85 3.51
N ILE A 31 -14.83 -12.08 3.44
CA ILE A 31 -13.50 -12.41 3.98
C ILE A 31 -12.39 -11.68 3.22
N GLU A 32 -12.49 -11.54 1.90
CA GLU A 32 -11.57 -10.71 1.09
C GLU A 32 -11.60 -9.25 1.54
N GLY A 33 -12.80 -8.71 1.77
CA GLY A 33 -12.99 -7.35 2.30
C GLY A 33 -12.43 -7.14 3.71
N LEU A 34 -12.23 -8.21 4.47
CA LEU A 34 -11.60 -8.20 5.80
C LEU A 34 -10.09 -8.52 5.75
N GLY A 35 -9.50 -8.56 4.56
CA GLY A 35 -8.07 -8.81 4.39
C GLY A 35 -7.69 -10.29 4.49
N CYS A 36 -8.55 -11.18 3.97
CA CYS A 36 -8.32 -12.62 3.85
C CYS A 36 -8.32 -13.44 5.14
N THR A 37 -8.55 -12.81 6.30
CA THR A 37 -8.55 -13.47 7.61
C THR A 37 -9.67 -12.95 8.49
N VAL A 38 -10.32 -13.86 9.22
CA VAL A 38 -11.36 -13.54 10.20
C VAL A 38 -10.96 -14.05 11.57
N THR A 39 -10.72 -13.10 12.47
CA THR A 39 -10.36 -13.30 13.88
C THR A 39 -11.59 -13.03 14.77
N SER A 40 -11.47 -13.26 16.08
CA SER A 40 -12.51 -12.88 17.05
C SER A 40 -12.87 -11.40 17.02
N ASP A 41 -11.94 -10.53 16.60
CA ASP A 41 -12.10 -9.08 16.68
C ASP A 41 -12.90 -8.54 15.48
N ASN A 42 -12.89 -9.26 14.34
CA ASN A 42 -13.63 -8.87 13.13
C ASN A 42 -14.74 -9.86 12.75
N GLU A 43 -14.95 -10.94 13.51
CA GLU A 43 -16.04 -11.89 13.32
C GLU A 43 -17.42 -11.19 13.31
N ALA A 44 -17.61 -10.19 14.18
CA ALA A 44 -18.84 -9.41 14.21
C ALA A 44 -19.08 -8.62 12.90
N ALA A 45 -18.00 -8.14 12.26
CA ALA A 45 -18.08 -7.44 10.99
C ALA A 45 -18.41 -8.41 9.84
N LEU A 46 -17.85 -9.63 9.85
CA LEU A 46 -18.24 -10.69 8.92
C LEU A 46 -19.73 -11.02 9.05
N LEU A 47 -20.22 -11.23 10.28
CA LEU A 47 -21.63 -11.52 10.56
C LEU A 47 -22.55 -10.40 10.10
N GLN A 48 -22.17 -9.15 10.32
CA GLN A 48 -22.92 -7.98 9.88
C GLN A 48 -22.95 -7.86 8.34
N ALA A 49 -21.83 -8.14 7.66
CA ALA A 49 -21.73 -8.04 6.21
C ALA A 49 -22.59 -9.09 5.49
N LEU A 50 -22.76 -10.27 6.09
CA LEU A 50 -23.48 -11.37 5.48
C LEU A 50 -24.98 -11.35 5.78
N ASP A 51 -25.44 -10.63 6.82
CA ASP A 51 -26.85 -10.62 7.27
C ASP A 51 -27.45 -12.03 7.38
N MET A 52 -26.64 -12.97 7.89
CA MET A 52 -26.98 -14.39 7.98
C MET A 52 -27.16 -14.82 9.43
N SER A 53 -28.03 -15.81 9.64
CA SER A 53 -28.10 -16.51 10.92
C SER A 53 -26.82 -17.34 11.16
N THR A 54 -26.42 -17.53 12.42
CA THR A 54 -25.24 -18.31 12.80
C THR A 54 -25.25 -19.73 12.22
N ALA A 55 -26.41 -20.39 12.19
CA ALA A 55 -26.53 -21.74 11.61
C ALA A 55 -26.31 -21.76 10.08
N ALA A 56 -26.70 -20.70 9.39
CA ALA A 56 -26.44 -20.56 7.95
C ALA A 56 -24.96 -20.26 7.69
N LEU A 57 -24.34 -19.41 8.52
CA LEU A 57 -22.90 -19.13 8.47
C LEU A 57 -22.07 -20.40 8.69
N GLU A 58 -22.40 -21.22 9.69
CA GLU A 58 -21.73 -22.49 9.94
C GLU A 58 -21.86 -23.45 8.76
N THR A 59 -23.05 -23.51 8.14
CA THR A 59 -23.28 -24.37 6.97
C THR A 59 -22.40 -23.96 5.79
N VAL A 60 -22.33 -22.66 5.49
CA VAL A 60 -21.52 -22.11 4.40
C VAL A 60 -20.02 -22.17 4.71
N GLY A 61 -19.64 -21.91 5.97
CA GLY A 61 -18.25 -22.07 6.42
C GLY A 61 -17.78 -23.52 6.27
N ASN A 62 -18.60 -24.50 6.64
CA ASN A 62 -18.26 -25.91 6.43
C ASN A 62 -18.15 -26.27 4.94
N GLU A 63 -19.03 -25.72 4.08
CA GLU A 63 -18.93 -25.88 2.62
C GLU A 63 -17.58 -25.38 2.08
N LEU A 64 -17.16 -24.17 2.48
CA LEU A 64 -15.90 -23.58 2.06
C LEU A 64 -14.67 -24.29 2.64
N LEU A 65 -14.77 -24.81 3.87
CA LEU A 65 -13.74 -25.58 4.55
C LEU A 65 -13.52 -26.92 3.84
N ASP A 66 -14.60 -27.64 3.54
CA ASP A 66 -14.57 -28.92 2.80
C ASP A 66 -14.04 -28.73 1.38
N ALA A 67 -14.30 -27.58 0.76
CA ALA A 67 -13.74 -27.19 -0.54
C ALA A 67 -12.26 -26.78 -0.47
N GLY A 68 -11.66 -26.67 0.72
CA GLY A 68 -10.28 -26.23 0.92
C GLY A 68 -10.03 -24.75 0.58
N ILE A 69 -11.10 -23.95 0.52
CA ILE A 69 -11.04 -22.52 0.19
C ILE A 69 -10.72 -21.71 1.44
N ILE A 70 -11.17 -22.16 2.60
CA ILE A 70 -10.82 -21.58 3.90
C ILE A 70 -10.17 -22.66 4.77
N GLN A 71 -9.39 -22.23 5.76
CA GLN A 71 -8.79 -23.08 6.79
C GLN A 71 -8.98 -22.42 8.15
N VAL A 72 -9.16 -23.23 9.19
CA VAL A 72 -9.13 -22.73 10.56
C VAL A 72 -7.73 -22.98 11.13
N ARG A 73 -7.05 -21.92 11.55
CA ARG A 73 -5.74 -21.96 12.22
C ARG A 73 -5.78 -21.08 13.45
N ASP A 74 -5.44 -21.64 14.62
CA ASP A 74 -5.36 -20.90 15.89
C ASP A 74 -6.60 -20.01 16.15
N ASN A 75 -7.80 -20.58 15.97
CA ASN A 75 -9.09 -19.90 16.07
C ASN A 75 -9.33 -18.73 15.08
N THR A 76 -8.52 -18.63 14.03
CA THR A 76 -8.72 -17.70 12.92
C THR A 76 -9.15 -18.45 11.67
N LEU A 77 -10.15 -17.91 10.97
CA LEU A 77 -10.57 -18.41 9.67
C LEU A 77 -9.77 -17.69 8.59
N VAL A 78 -8.94 -18.43 7.85
CA VAL A 78 -8.04 -17.92 6.82
C VAL A 78 -8.54 -18.38 5.46
N MET A 79 -8.72 -17.47 4.51
CA MET A 79 -9.04 -17.85 3.14
C MET A 79 -7.76 -18.16 2.36
N THR A 80 -7.68 -19.36 1.81
CA THR A 80 -6.52 -19.89 1.09
C THR A 80 -6.76 -20.00 -0.42
N GLY A 81 -7.96 -19.67 -0.90
CA GLY A 81 -8.33 -19.62 -2.32
C GLY A 81 -8.66 -18.21 -2.81
N GLY A 82 -8.96 -18.08 -4.11
CA GLY A 82 -9.40 -16.80 -4.70
C GLY A 82 -8.32 -15.71 -4.67
N ALA A 83 -8.72 -14.47 -4.37
CA ALA A 83 -7.78 -13.35 -4.26
C ALA A 83 -6.84 -13.45 -3.04
N CYS A 84 -7.14 -14.38 -2.12
CA CYS A 84 -6.37 -14.65 -0.91
C CYS A 84 -5.40 -15.83 -1.03
N ALA A 85 -5.25 -16.38 -2.24
CA ALA A 85 -4.30 -17.47 -2.49
C ALA A 85 -2.86 -17.01 -2.19
N GLY A 86 -2.26 -17.55 -1.11
CA GLY A 86 -0.90 -17.23 -0.67
C GLY A 86 -0.81 -16.62 0.73
N VAL A 87 -1.93 -16.26 1.36
CA VAL A 87 -1.96 -15.78 2.76
C VAL A 87 -1.91 -16.99 3.69
N THR A 88 -0.79 -17.21 4.38
CA THR A 88 -0.56 -18.44 5.18
C THR A 88 -0.71 -18.30 6.69
N GLU A 89 -0.88 -17.09 7.23
CA GLU A 89 -0.99 -16.85 8.67
C GLU A 89 -1.92 -15.68 8.98
N ALA A 90 -2.62 -15.77 10.11
CA ALA A 90 -3.30 -14.63 10.69
C ALA A 90 -2.21 -13.66 11.16
N ALA A 91 -1.87 -12.68 10.32
CA ALA A 91 -0.84 -11.71 10.65
C ALA A 91 -1.17 -11.09 12.01
N ALA A 92 -0.21 -11.14 12.95
CA ALA A 92 -0.40 -10.57 14.27
C ALA A 92 -0.85 -9.09 14.13
N PRO A 93 -1.76 -8.60 15.00
CA PRO A 93 -2.23 -7.23 14.89
C PRO A 93 -1.03 -6.29 14.93
N ALA A 94 -0.97 -5.40 13.93
CA ALA A 94 0.13 -4.47 13.78
C ALA A 94 0.29 -3.59 15.03
N PRO A 95 1.52 -3.13 15.35
CA PRO A 95 1.69 -2.10 16.36
C PRO A 95 0.82 -0.89 16.04
N ALA A 96 0.01 -0.42 16.99
CA ALA A 96 -0.87 0.73 16.78
C ALA A 96 -0.12 1.99 16.30
N THR A 97 1.14 2.14 16.72
CA THR A 97 2.04 3.22 16.27
C THR A 97 2.46 3.09 14.81
N LEU A 98 2.59 1.88 14.27
CA LEU A 98 2.88 1.63 12.85
C LEU A 98 1.67 2.01 11.99
N VAL A 99 0.48 1.55 12.38
CA VAL A 99 -0.80 1.89 11.72
C VAL A 99 -1.01 3.41 11.74
N ALA A 100 -0.84 4.04 12.90
CA ALA A 100 -0.96 5.49 13.04
C ALA A 100 0.08 6.25 12.20
N THR A 101 1.30 5.71 12.02
CA THR A 101 2.31 6.31 11.13
C THR A 101 1.84 6.28 9.68
N MET A 102 1.36 5.13 9.19
CA MET A 102 0.88 5.00 7.80
C MET A 102 -0.36 5.88 7.54
N ILE A 103 -1.31 5.93 8.47
CA ILE A 103 -2.48 6.82 8.39
C ILE A 103 -2.03 8.28 8.40
N ALA A 104 -1.16 8.69 9.31
CA ALA A 104 -0.67 10.08 9.36
C ALA A 104 0.06 10.49 8.08
N LEU A 105 0.87 9.59 7.50
CA LEU A 105 1.50 9.83 6.21
C LEU A 105 0.46 10.00 5.10
N ARG A 106 -0.55 9.11 5.02
CA ARG A 106 -1.64 9.21 4.04
C ARG A 106 -2.41 10.52 4.19
N ASP A 107 -2.85 10.84 5.41
CA ASP A 107 -3.67 12.01 5.72
C ASP A 107 -2.90 13.32 5.48
N ASN A 108 -1.57 13.29 5.46
CA ASN A 108 -0.72 14.40 5.06
C ASN A 108 -0.43 14.46 3.55
N GLY A 109 -1.24 13.79 2.72
CA GLY A 109 -1.06 13.77 1.27
C GLY A 109 0.04 12.79 0.83
N CYS A 110 0.30 11.75 1.62
CA CYS A 110 1.21 10.65 1.32
C CYS A 110 2.67 11.06 1.15
N THR A 111 3.01 12.27 1.59
CA THR A 111 4.31 12.88 1.35
C THR A 111 4.62 13.85 2.46
N VAL A 112 5.80 13.73 3.03
CA VAL A 112 6.19 14.54 4.17
C VAL A 112 7.64 14.95 3.98
N SER A 113 7.89 16.25 3.91
CA SER A 113 9.26 16.77 3.93
C SER A 113 9.87 16.60 5.32
N GLU A 114 11.19 16.61 5.41
CA GLU A 114 11.93 16.49 6.68
C GLU A 114 11.52 17.58 7.67
N ALA A 115 11.27 18.79 7.19
CA ALA A 115 10.77 19.90 8.01
C ALA A 115 9.34 19.68 8.55
N GLY A 116 8.49 19.00 7.79
CA GLY A 116 7.12 18.64 8.20
C GLY A 116 7.04 17.37 9.04
N ALA A 117 8.03 16.50 8.95
CA ALA A 117 8.05 15.19 9.59
C ALA A 117 8.03 15.30 11.12
N ASP A 118 8.79 16.23 11.71
CA ASP A 118 8.82 16.37 13.16
C ASP A 118 7.46 16.72 13.75
N ALA A 119 6.74 17.65 13.12
CA ALA A 119 5.40 18.06 13.56
C ALA A 119 4.37 16.95 13.36
N LEU A 120 4.47 16.19 12.26
CA LEU A 120 3.56 15.09 11.96
C LEU A 120 3.78 13.88 12.88
N LEU A 121 5.05 13.54 13.13
CA LEU A 121 5.43 12.30 13.81
C LEU A 121 5.46 12.44 15.32
N SER A 122 5.75 13.64 15.85
CA SER A 122 5.82 13.90 17.30
C SER A 122 4.58 13.45 18.10
N PRO A 123 3.34 13.66 17.62
CA PRO A 123 2.14 13.22 18.33
C PRO A 123 1.92 11.70 18.32
N LEU A 124 2.58 10.96 17.43
CA LEU A 124 2.33 9.54 17.20
C LEU A 124 3.09 8.63 18.18
N GLY A 125 4.13 9.14 18.83
CA GLY A 125 4.89 8.41 19.85
C GLY A 125 6.35 8.84 19.94
N PRO A 126 7.18 8.07 20.67
CA PRO A 126 8.61 8.31 20.75
C PRO A 126 9.26 8.27 19.37
N ARG A 127 10.09 9.27 19.05
CA ARG A 127 10.73 9.43 17.74
C ARG A 127 11.46 8.16 17.29
N GLU A 128 12.17 7.52 18.19
CA GLU A 128 12.97 6.32 17.90
C GLU A 128 12.11 5.16 17.42
N VAL A 129 10.90 5.02 17.97
CA VAL A 129 9.94 3.98 17.58
C VAL A 129 9.38 4.28 16.18
N ILE A 130 8.95 5.52 15.95
CA ILE A 130 8.40 5.94 14.66
C ILE A 130 9.45 5.85 13.54
N MET A 131 10.69 6.24 13.82
CA MET A 131 11.80 6.09 12.86
C MET A 131 12.16 4.63 12.60
N GLY A 132 11.95 3.74 13.58
CA GLY A 132 12.04 2.29 13.37
C GLY A 132 10.97 1.83 12.38
N HIS A 133 9.70 2.18 12.63
CA HIS A 133 8.58 1.88 11.74
C HIS A 133 8.78 2.39 10.32
N LEU A 134 9.26 3.63 10.17
CA LEU A 134 9.54 4.19 8.84
C LEU A 134 10.59 3.38 8.09
N ARG A 135 11.64 2.89 8.77
CA ARG A 135 12.65 2.02 8.15
C ARG A 135 12.06 0.67 7.77
N ASP A 136 11.27 0.07 8.64
CA ASP A 136 10.59 -1.20 8.35
C ASP A 136 9.65 -1.07 7.14
N LEU A 137 8.96 0.07 7.02
CA LEU A 137 8.11 0.39 5.87
C LEU A 137 8.91 0.68 4.59
N ASP A 138 10.11 1.26 4.70
CA ASP A 138 11.05 1.50 3.59
C ASP A 138 11.58 0.16 3.06
N ASP A 139 12.03 -0.70 3.98
CA ASP A 139 12.52 -2.04 3.68
C ASP A 139 11.45 -2.95 3.05
N THR A 140 10.17 -2.68 3.32
CA THR A 140 9.01 -3.40 2.76
C THR A 140 8.34 -2.70 1.57
N ASN A 141 8.92 -1.59 1.08
CA ASN A 141 8.43 -0.84 -0.07
C ASN A 141 6.99 -0.30 0.10
N PHE A 142 6.59 0.03 1.32
CA PHE A 142 5.35 0.76 1.61
C PHE A 142 5.59 2.26 1.71
N VAL A 143 6.78 2.67 2.11
CA VAL A 143 7.26 4.05 2.02
C VAL A 143 8.63 4.08 1.34
N HIS A 144 9.08 5.27 0.98
CA HIS A 144 10.46 5.52 0.60
C HIS A 144 11.01 6.69 1.42
N ILE A 145 12.11 6.46 2.14
CA ILE A 145 12.83 7.51 2.87
C ILE A 145 13.93 8.08 1.97
N SER A 146 13.68 9.23 1.37
CA SER A 146 14.69 9.91 0.58
C SER A 146 15.52 10.85 1.44
N ARG A 147 16.78 10.47 1.69
CA ARG A 147 17.76 11.32 2.39
C ARG A 147 18.25 12.48 1.53
N ASP A 148 18.40 12.26 0.24
CA ASP A 148 18.91 13.26 -0.69
C ASP A 148 17.88 14.38 -0.96
N LEU A 149 16.59 14.09 -0.77
CA LEU A 149 15.52 15.09 -0.84
C LEU A 149 14.97 15.55 0.50
N GLY A 150 15.40 14.94 1.59
CA GLY A 150 14.88 15.23 2.93
C GLY A 150 13.37 15.00 3.02
N GLY A 151 12.91 13.75 2.90
CA GLY A 151 11.50 13.43 3.13
C GLY A 151 11.10 11.96 3.00
N VAL A 152 9.80 11.71 3.18
CA VAL A 152 9.16 10.39 3.11
C VAL A 152 8.03 10.43 2.09
N VAL A 153 7.96 9.44 1.20
CA VAL A 153 6.81 9.24 0.29
C VAL A 153 6.18 7.89 0.55
N THR A 154 4.86 7.84 0.57
CA THR A 154 4.11 6.60 0.70
C THR A 154 3.85 6.00 -0.69
N ALA A 155 3.88 4.66 -0.79
CA ALA A 155 3.47 3.94 -1.98
C ALA A 155 2.01 4.25 -2.35
N GLU A 156 1.69 4.28 -3.64
CA GLU A 156 0.35 4.61 -4.15
C GLU A 156 -0.74 3.72 -3.53
N ARG A 157 -0.46 2.42 -3.40
CA ARG A 157 -1.37 1.45 -2.75
C ARG A 157 -1.74 1.79 -1.30
N VAL A 158 -0.84 2.42 -0.54
CA VAL A 158 -1.11 2.87 0.83
C VAL A 158 -1.79 4.24 0.80
N CYS A 159 -1.40 5.08 -0.15
CA CYS A 159 -1.92 6.43 -0.30
C CYS A 159 -3.43 6.46 -0.62
N SER A 160 -3.92 5.47 -1.37
CA SER A 160 -5.34 5.34 -1.71
C SER A 160 -6.11 4.37 -0.79
N ALA A 161 -5.46 3.79 0.22
CA ALA A 161 -6.05 2.78 1.08
C ALA A 161 -6.94 3.35 2.18
N SER A 162 -8.02 2.64 2.52
CA SER A 162 -8.80 2.89 3.73
C SER A 162 -8.02 2.51 4.98
N ASP A 163 -8.49 2.92 6.17
CA ASP A 163 -7.84 2.63 7.45
C ASP A 163 -7.72 1.12 7.70
N GLU A 164 -8.74 0.35 7.30
CA GLU A 164 -8.76 -1.11 7.44
C GLU A 164 -7.69 -1.76 6.56
N VAL A 165 -7.54 -1.28 5.32
CA VAL A 165 -6.51 -1.77 4.39
C VAL A 165 -5.12 -1.38 4.89
N ILE A 166 -4.94 -0.18 5.43
CA ILE A 166 -3.67 0.22 6.06
C ILE A 166 -3.33 -0.67 7.26
N ALA A 167 -4.31 -0.98 8.12
CA ALA A 167 -4.10 -1.87 9.24
C ALA A 167 -3.68 -3.28 8.77
N SER A 168 -4.26 -3.76 7.67
CA SER A 168 -3.89 -5.03 7.03
C SER A 168 -2.48 -4.99 6.42
N PHE A 169 -2.05 -3.90 5.79
CA PHE A 169 -0.66 -3.77 5.33
C PHE A 169 0.31 -3.75 6.51
N ALA A 170 -0.01 -2.99 7.55
CA ALA A 170 0.82 -2.85 8.73
C ALA A 170 1.03 -4.20 9.45
N SER A 171 0.04 -5.10 9.46
CA SER A 171 0.18 -6.41 10.12
C SER A 171 1.13 -7.34 9.35
N GLN A 172 1.24 -7.16 8.04
CA GLN A 172 2.11 -7.95 7.16
C GLN A 172 3.57 -7.49 7.15
N VAL A 173 3.90 -6.31 7.71
CA VAL A 173 5.26 -5.74 7.65
C VAL A 173 6.29 -6.69 8.27
N ALA A 174 6.01 -7.27 9.43
CA ALA A 174 6.94 -8.19 10.09
C ALA A 174 7.26 -9.40 9.21
N ASP A 175 6.24 -10.04 8.64
CA ASP A 175 6.40 -11.20 7.76
C ASP A 175 7.15 -10.83 6.47
N MET A 176 6.88 -9.66 5.90
CA MET A 176 7.57 -9.16 4.71
C MET A 176 9.06 -8.87 4.95
N LEU A 177 9.44 -8.45 6.15
CA LEU A 177 10.84 -8.24 6.52
C LEU A 177 11.61 -9.57 6.58
N GLU A 178 10.95 -10.68 6.89
CA GLU A 178 11.55 -12.02 6.89
C GLU A 178 11.77 -12.59 5.47
N LEU A 179 11.08 -12.05 4.46
CA LEU A 179 11.26 -12.44 3.07
C LEU A 179 12.62 -11.98 2.52
N PRO A 180 13.24 -12.76 1.60
CA PRO A 180 14.43 -12.32 0.86
C PRO A 180 14.16 -11.01 0.10
N GLU A 181 15.14 -10.10 0.03
CA GLU A 181 15.00 -8.77 -0.61
C GLU A 181 14.39 -8.81 -2.02
N LEU A 182 14.72 -9.85 -2.81
CA LEU A 182 14.23 -10.03 -4.19
C LEU A 182 12.71 -10.30 -4.29
N SER A 183 12.06 -10.66 -3.18
CA SER A 183 10.62 -10.95 -3.13
C SER A 183 9.78 -9.76 -2.69
N ARG A 184 10.38 -8.64 -2.31
CA ARG A 184 9.66 -7.45 -1.84
C ARG A 184 9.17 -6.66 -3.06
N LEU A 185 7.84 -6.48 -3.18
CA LEU A 185 7.19 -5.81 -4.31
C LEU A 185 7.83 -4.45 -4.60
N GLY A 186 8.03 -4.10 -5.87
CA GLY A 186 8.57 -2.80 -6.27
C GLY A 186 7.80 -1.62 -5.66
N PHE A 187 8.54 -0.59 -5.27
CA PHE A 187 7.99 0.66 -4.77
C PHE A 187 7.49 1.53 -5.94
N VAL A 188 6.24 1.99 -5.86
CA VAL A 188 5.67 2.98 -6.79
C VAL A 188 5.05 4.08 -5.92
N ALA A 189 5.70 5.24 -5.84
CA ALA A 189 5.20 6.33 -5.01
C ALA A 189 4.01 7.05 -5.65
N SER A 190 3.21 7.72 -4.82
CA SER A 190 2.13 8.57 -5.33
C SER A 190 2.70 9.69 -6.21
N ARG A 191 2.01 10.00 -7.32
CA ARG A 191 2.46 11.06 -8.25
C ARG A 191 2.50 12.45 -7.61
N PRO A 192 1.49 12.87 -6.82
CA PRO A 192 1.58 14.13 -6.07
C PRO A 192 2.78 14.17 -5.13
N GLY A 193 3.12 13.03 -4.52
CA GLY A 193 4.27 12.95 -3.64
C GLY A 193 5.61 13.02 -4.32
N ALA A 194 5.73 12.34 -5.46
CA ALA A 194 6.89 12.46 -6.33
C ALA A 194 7.16 13.91 -6.74
N ARG A 195 6.10 14.65 -7.10
CA ARG A 195 6.16 16.07 -7.47
C ARG A 195 6.61 16.96 -6.32
N MET A 196 6.02 16.77 -5.13
CA MET A 196 6.35 17.59 -3.97
C MET A 196 7.82 17.39 -3.54
N LEU A 197 8.28 16.15 -3.51
CA LEU A 197 9.67 15.84 -3.16
C LEU A 197 10.67 16.42 -4.17
N PHE A 198 10.35 16.35 -5.47
CA PHE A 198 11.19 16.97 -6.50
C PHE A 198 11.25 18.50 -6.35
N VAL A 199 10.14 19.14 -5.99
CA VAL A 199 10.06 20.58 -5.71
C VAL A 199 10.89 20.96 -4.48
N GLU A 200 10.78 20.23 -3.37
CA GLU A 200 11.60 20.49 -2.18
C GLU A 200 13.09 20.29 -2.44
N TRP A 201 13.46 19.31 -3.27
CA TRP A 201 14.84 19.13 -3.66
C TRP A 201 15.39 20.32 -4.45
N ILE A 202 14.65 20.81 -5.45
CA ILE A 202 15.05 22.01 -6.19
C ILE A 202 15.20 23.19 -5.23
N ALA A 203 14.27 23.37 -4.29
CA ALA A 203 14.37 24.42 -3.28
C ALA A 203 15.64 24.28 -2.42
N ALA A 204 16.01 23.06 -2.02
CA ALA A 204 17.22 22.78 -1.26
C ALA A 204 18.52 23.02 -2.06
N GLN A 205 18.49 22.89 -3.39
CA GLN A 205 19.63 23.18 -4.28
C GLN A 205 19.78 24.68 -4.60
N GLY A 206 18.98 25.56 -3.98
CA GLY A 206 19.00 27.00 -4.25
C GLY A 206 18.01 27.41 -5.35
N CYS A 207 16.93 26.64 -5.52
CA CYS A 207 15.79 26.92 -6.41
C CYS A 207 16.05 26.80 -7.90
N GLU A 208 17.22 26.32 -8.31
CA GLU A 208 17.55 26.02 -9.70
C GLU A 208 18.38 24.74 -9.77
N ILE A 209 18.08 23.90 -10.76
CA ILE A 209 18.88 22.72 -11.10
C ILE A 209 19.15 22.69 -12.60
N ALA A 210 20.28 22.16 -13.03
CA ALA A 210 20.54 21.99 -14.46
C ALA A 210 19.60 20.93 -15.06
N HIS A 211 19.26 21.06 -16.35
CA HIS A 211 18.41 20.05 -17.03
C HIS A 211 19.01 18.65 -16.98
N ALA A 212 20.34 18.53 -17.07
CA ALA A 212 21.05 17.25 -16.98
C ALA A 212 20.85 16.58 -15.60
N ASP A 213 20.72 17.38 -14.54
CA ASP A 213 20.59 16.89 -13.17
C ASP A 213 19.15 16.54 -12.82
N SER A 214 18.16 17.00 -13.59
CA SER A 214 16.74 16.68 -13.36
C SER A 214 16.45 15.19 -13.44
N THR A 215 17.09 14.48 -14.37
CA THR A 215 16.91 13.03 -14.55
C THR A 215 17.62 12.26 -13.44
N GLN A 216 18.80 12.73 -13.01
CA GLN A 216 19.52 12.18 -11.88
C GLN A 216 18.72 12.36 -10.58
N GLY A 217 18.17 13.55 -10.36
CA GLY A 217 17.25 13.85 -9.27
C GLY A 217 16.14 12.81 -9.21
N MET A 218 15.39 12.60 -10.31
CA MET A 218 14.33 11.59 -10.36
C MET A 218 14.80 10.15 -10.09
N GLN A 219 15.95 9.75 -10.63
CA GLN A 219 16.53 8.43 -10.38
C GLN A 219 16.87 8.22 -8.90
N HIS A 220 17.38 9.24 -8.21
CA HIS A 220 17.63 9.18 -6.77
C HIS A 220 16.36 9.00 -5.93
N LEU A 221 15.17 9.25 -6.51
CA LEU A 221 13.90 9.18 -5.78
C LEU A 221 13.23 7.82 -5.97
N GLY A 222 13.90 6.90 -6.67
CA GLY A 222 13.32 5.63 -7.07
C GLY A 222 12.26 5.76 -8.16
N PHE A 223 12.20 6.89 -8.88
CA PHE A 223 11.26 7.06 -9.99
C PHE A 223 11.89 6.60 -11.31
N GLU A 224 11.60 5.36 -11.72
CA GLU A 224 11.95 4.89 -13.05
C GLU A 224 11.06 5.59 -14.11
N ASN A 225 11.64 6.53 -14.87
CA ASN A 225 11.05 7.19 -16.06
C ASN A 225 9.75 8.00 -15.86
N THR A 226 9.83 9.13 -15.15
CA THR A 226 8.66 9.97 -14.85
C THR A 226 8.79 11.45 -15.20
N LEU A 227 9.66 11.83 -16.15
CA LEU A 227 9.71 13.23 -16.66
C LEU A 227 8.31 13.70 -17.07
N ALA A 228 7.54 12.83 -17.75
CA ALA A 228 6.19 13.10 -18.19
C ALA A 228 5.15 13.18 -17.07
N SER A 229 5.34 12.51 -15.93
CA SER A 229 4.35 12.45 -14.84
C SER A 229 4.71 13.29 -13.62
N VAL A 230 5.96 13.74 -13.52
CA VAL A 230 6.46 14.60 -12.44
C VAL A 230 6.79 15.98 -12.97
N VAL A 231 7.74 16.10 -13.90
CA VAL A 231 8.27 17.41 -14.33
C VAL A 231 7.31 18.14 -15.26
N VAL A 232 6.72 17.46 -16.24
CA VAL A 232 5.80 18.08 -17.20
C VAL A 232 4.58 18.71 -16.50
N PRO A 233 3.86 18.02 -15.59
CA PRO A 233 2.75 18.64 -14.86
C PRO A 233 3.16 19.82 -13.99
N LEU A 234 4.38 19.79 -13.42
CA LEU A 234 4.93 20.92 -12.67
C LEU A 234 5.20 22.14 -13.55
N LEU A 235 5.72 21.93 -14.77
CA LEU A 235 5.93 22.98 -15.77
C LEU A 235 4.59 23.53 -16.29
N ASP A 236 3.67 22.65 -16.68
CA ASP A 236 2.37 23.02 -17.25
C ASP A 236 1.50 23.78 -16.23
N GLY A 237 1.59 23.43 -14.96
CA GLY A 237 0.92 24.12 -13.87
C GLY A 237 1.64 25.34 -13.31
N GLY A 238 2.81 25.70 -13.87
CA GLY A 238 3.59 26.87 -13.45
C GLY A 238 4.24 26.76 -12.07
N VAL A 239 4.33 25.55 -11.50
CA VAL A 239 5.05 25.28 -10.26
C VAL A 239 6.57 25.27 -10.53
N LEU A 240 6.97 24.87 -11.73
CA LEU A 240 8.34 25.02 -12.23
C LEU A 240 8.35 25.87 -13.49
N GLU A 241 9.47 26.53 -13.73
CA GLU A 241 9.79 27.24 -14.97
C GLU A 241 10.98 26.57 -15.66
N SER A 242 10.97 26.57 -17.00
CA SER A 242 12.14 26.20 -17.78
C SER A 242 13.01 27.44 -18.01
N GLY A 243 14.12 27.52 -17.30
CA GLY A 243 15.17 28.54 -17.50
C GLY A 243 16.06 28.23 -18.71
N ALA A 244 17.05 29.09 -18.94
CA ALA A 244 17.99 28.93 -20.05
C ALA A 244 18.92 27.70 -19.89
N THR A 245 19.17 27.29 -18.64
CA THR A 245 20.12 26.24 -18.28
C THR A 245 19.51 25.12 -17.45
N GLY A 246 18.24 25.24 -17.05
CA GLY A 246 17.72 24.42 -15.97
C GLY A 246 16.23 24.55 -15.70
N LEU A 247 15.79 23.81 -14.69
CA LEU A 247 14.47 23.94 -14.08
C LEU A 247 14.59 24.88 -12.89
N VAL A 248 13.67 25.84 -12.79
CA VAL A 248 13.70 26.91 -11.79
C VAL A 248 12.38 26.91 -11.02
N LEU A 249 12.46 27.07 -9.70
CA LEU A 249 11.28 27.40 -8.90
C LEU A 249 11.02 28.91 -9.01
N PRO A 250 9.78 29.33 -9.34
CA PRO A 250 9.36 30.72 -9.29
C PRO A 250 9.77 31.40 -7.97
N ALA A 251 10.12 32.67 -8.02
CA ALA A 251 10.72 33.39 -6.89
C ALA A 251 9.85 33.38 -5.62
N ASP A 252 8.53 33.41 -5.78
CA ASP A 252 7.55 33.31 -4.70
C ASP A 252 7.53 31.92 -4.06
N LEU A 253 7.57 30.84 -4.85
CA LEU A 253 7.65 29.46 -4.34
C LEU A 253 9.03 29.13 -3.74
N CYS A 254 10.09 29.69 -4.32
CA CYS A 254 11.46 29.58 -3.84
C CYS A 254 11.63 30.24 -2.46
N ALA A 255 11.12 31.47 -2.30
CA ALA A 255 11.17 32.19 -1.03
C ALA A 255 10.09 31.72 -0.04
N GLY A 256 9.09 30.98 -0.53
CA GLY A 256 7.97 30.44 0.25
C GLY A 256 8.36 29.32 1.20
N SER A 257 7.42 28.95 2.05
CA SER A 257 7.53 27.79 2.92
C SER A 257 7.26 26.48 2.16
N ALA A 258 7.62 25.35 2.77
CA ALA A 258 7.25 24.03 2.23
C ALA A 258 5.72 23.86 2.11
N ALA A 259 4.95 24.50 3.00
CA ALA A 259 3.49 24.48 2.93
C ALA A 259 2.97 25.24 1.69
N ASP A 260 3.57 26.38 1.34
CA ASP A 260 3.20 27.15 0.14
C ASP A 260 3.45 26.32 -1.13
N ARG A 261 4.60 25.63 -1.18
CA ARG A 261 4.93 24.71 -2.28
C ARG A 261 4.00 23.49 -2.33
N GLN A 262 3.64 22.92 -1.19
CA GLN A 262 2.68 21.82 -1.11
C GLN A 262 1.31 22.23 -1.65
N VAL A 263 0.84 23.44 -1.31
CA VAL A 263 -0.42 23.99 -1.84
C VAL A 263 -0.34 24.16 -3.35
N ALA A 264 0.78 24.67 -3.88
CA ALA A 264 0.97 24.83 -5.32
C ALA A 264 0.97 23.49 -6.07
N VAL A 265 1.66 22.47 -5.55
CA VAL A 265 1.68 21.12 -6.12
C VAL A 265 0.31 20.45 -6.04
N ALA A 266 -0.42 20.62 -4.94
CA ALA A 266 -1.75 20.05 -4.75
C ALA A 266 -2.82 20.70 -5.64
N ALA A 267 -2.59 21.93 -6.12
CA ALA A 267 -3.49 22.63 -7.04
C ALA A 267 -3.37 22.15 -8.50
N LEU A 268 -2.37 21.32 -8.81
CA LEU A 268 -2.22 20.73 -10.15
C LEU A 268 -3.39 19.78 -10.46
N PRO A 269 -3.90 19.77 -11.70
CA PRO A 269 -4.98 18.87 -12.08
C PRO A 269 -4.54 17.40 -11.95
N PRO A 270 -5.46 16.49 -11.55
CA PRO A 270 -5.22 15.05 -11.62
C PRO A 270 -5.03 14.64 -13.09
N GLU A 271 -4.01 13.84 -13.39
CA GLU A 271 -3.63 13.47 -14.77
C GLU A 271 -4.74 12.75 -15.55
N ASP A 272 -5.70 12.12 -14.86
CA ASP A 272 -6.79 11.39 -15.50
C ASP A 272 -7.83 12.32 -16.17
N ALA A 273 -7.79 13.62 -15.92
CA ALA A 273 -8.69 14.59 -16.54
C ALA A 273 -8.30 15.01 -17.98
N ALA A 274 -7.12 14.58 -18.47
CA ALA A 274 -6.59 15.02 -19.78
C ALA A 274 -6.78 14.00 -20.92
N SER A 275 -7.48 12.89 -20.69
CA SER A 275 -7.66 11.80 -21.68
C SER A 275 -9.09 11.59 -22.18
N GLU A 276 -10.02 12.54 -21.96
CA GLU A 276 -11.36 12.54 -22.58
C GLU A 276 -11.49 13.53 -23.76
#